data_AF-A0A484X3T5-F1
#
_entry.id   AF-A0A484X3T5-F1
#
_cell.length_a   1.000
_cell.length_b   1.000
_cell.length_c   1.000
_cell.angle_alpha   90.00
_cell.angle_beta   90.00
_cell.angle_gamma   90.00
#
_symmetry.space_group_name_H-M   'P 1'
#
loop_
_entity.id
_entity.type
_entity.pdbx_description
1 polymer ?
#
loop_
_entity_poly.entity_id
_entity_poly.type
_entity_poly.pdbx_seq_one_letter_code
_entity_poly.pdbx_strand_id
1 'polypeptide(L)'
;MDNAVDRHVFYISDGTAITAEVLGHAVMSQFPVTISSITLPFVENESRARAVKDQIDAIYHQTGVRPLVFYSIVLPEIRAIILQSEGFCQDIVQGAGCPLQQEMKLDPTPIAHRTHGLNPNNLNKYDARIAAIDYTLAHDDGISLRNLDQAQVILLGVSRCG
;
A
#
# COMPACT_ATOMS: atom_id res chain seq x y z
N MET A 1 -7.59 -1.31 -33.75
CA MET A 1 -8.01 -0.97 -32.37
C MET A 1 -7.68 -2.20 -31.56
N ASP A 2 -6.51 -2.21 -30.94
CA ASP A 2 -6.09 -3.34 -30.11
C ASP A 2 -7.07 -3.47 -28.96
N ASN A 3 -7.64 -4.67 -28.82
CA ASN A 3 -8.57 -5.00 -27.76
C ASN A 3 -7.75 -5.11 -26.48
N ALA A 4 -7.48 -3.98 -25.82
CA ALA A 4 -6.74 -3.95 -24.56
C ALA A 4 -7.47 -4.88 -23.58
N VAL A 5 -6.77 -5.91 -23.11
CA VAL A 5 -7.35 -6.88 -22.19
C VAL A 5 -7.65 -6.16 -20.88
N ASP A 6 -8.92 -6.05 -20.52
CA ASP A 6 -9.33 -5.49 -19.23
C ASP A 6 -8.91 -6.45 -18.11
N ARG A 7 -8.14 -5.95 -17.15
CA ARG A 7 -7.65 -6.71 -16.00
C ARG A 7 -8.18 -6.11 -14.71
N HIS A 8 -8.91 -6.92 -13.94
CA HIS A 8 -9.24 -6.59 -12.55
C HIS A 8 -8.05 -6.88 -11.64
N VAL A 9 -7.68 -5.89 -10.83
CA VAL A 9 -6.54 -5.95 -9.92
C VAL A 9 -6.99 -5.58 -8.51
N PHE A 10 -6.74 -6.46 -7.55
CA PHE A 10 -7.04 -6.24 -6.15
C PHE A 10 -5.74 -5.94 -5.38
N TYR A 11 -5.77 -4.89 -4.56
CA TYR A 11 -4.71 -4.56 -3.61
C TYR A 11 -5.25 -4.77 -2.19
N ILE A 12 -4.82 -5.83 -1.52
CA ILE A 12 -5.40 -6.27 -0.24
C ILE A 12 -4.36 -6.19 0.87
N SER A 13 -4.73 -5.65 2.03
CA SER A 13 -3.86 -5.68 3.20
C SER A 13 -4.63 -5.76 4.51
N ASP A 14 -3.99 -6.35 5.53
CA ASP A 14 -4.38 -6.22 6.94
C ASP A 14 -3.95 -4.87 7.56
N GLY A 15 -3.30 -3.99 6.79
CA GLY A 15 -3.02 -2.60 7.14
C GLY A 15 -3.66 -1.63 6.13
N THR A 16 -2.94 -0.58 5.76
CA THR A 16 -3.47 0.49 4.89
C THR A 16 -3.55 0.15 3.41
N ALA A 17 -3.01 -0.99 2.97
CA ALA A 17 -2.88 -1.41 1.57
C ALA A 17 -1.99 -0.52 0.66
N ILE A 18 -1.44 0.59 1.18
CA ILE A 18 -0.55 1.50 0.42
C ILE A 18 0.63 0.75 -0.22
N THR A 19 1.27 -0.16 0.52
CA THR A 19 2.40 -0.95 0.00
C THR A 19 1.99 -1.84 -1.18
N ALA A 20 0.81 -2.49 -1.08
CA ALA A 20 0.28 -3.35 -2.14
C ALA A 20 -0.09 -2.56 -3.39
N GLU A 21 -0.71 -1.40 -3.20
CA GLU A 21 -1.09 -0.50 -4.27
C GLU A 21 0.14 0.07 -5.00
N VAL A 22 1.11 0.62 -4.28
CA VAL A 22 2.30 1.23 -4.89
C VAL A 22 3.11 0.20 -5.66
N LEU A 23 3.40 -0.96 -5.06
CA LEU A 23 4.19 -1.99 -5.74
C LEU A 23 3.42 -2.62 -6.89
N GLY A 24 2.15 -2.95 -6.66
CA GLY A 24 1.31 -3.57 -7.68
C GLY A 24 1.10 -2.64 -8.88
N HIS A 25 0.87 -1.35 -8.67
CA HIS A 25 0.78 -0.36 -9.74
C HIS A 25 2.10 -0.24 -10.50
N ALA A 26 3.24 -0.20 -9.81
CA ALA A 26 4.55 -0.17 -10.45
C ALA A 26 4.80 -1.41 -11.33
N VAL A 27 4.46 -2.61 -10.85
CA VAL A 27 4.57 -3.85 -11.63
C VAL A 27 3.63 -3.81 -12.84
N MET A 28 2.37 -3.45 -12.62
CA MET A 28 1.34 -3.48 -13.66
C MET A 28 1.56 -2.43 -14.75
N SER A 29 2.24 -1.31 -14.45
CA SER A 29 2.59 -0.27 -15.44
C SER A 29 3.46 -0.77 -16.59
N GLN A 30 4.11 -1.94 -16.44
CA GLN A 30 4.94 -2.56 -17.46
C GLN A 30 4.13 -3.33 -18.52
N PHE A 31 2.82 -3.50 -18.32
CA PHE A 31 1.95 -4.26 -19.20
C PHE A 31 0.97 -3.34 -19.95
N PRO A 32 0.83 -3.47 -21.28
CA PRO A 32 -0.09 -2.64 -22.07
C PRO A 32 -1.53 -3.15 -21.96
N VAL A 33 -2.12 -3.08 -20.76
CA VAL A 33 -3.48 -3.54 -20.45
C VAL A 33 -4.28 -2.44 -19.74
N THR A 34 -5.60 -2.46 -19.91
CA THR A 34 -6.49 -1.59 -19.14
C THR A 34 -6.68 -2.21 -17.75
N ILE A 35 -6.53 -1.41 -16.71
CA ILE A 35 -6.58 -1.89 -15.32
C ILE A 35 -7.82 -1.32 -14.62
N SER A 36 -8.62 -2.21 -14.05
CA SER A 36 -9.68 -1.87 -13.09
C SER A 36 -9.22 -2.30 -11.70
N SER A 37 -8.74 -1.36 -10.90
CA SER A 37 -8.15 -1.65 -9.59
C SER A 37 -9.14 -1.44 -8.43
N ILE A 38 -9.05 -2.29 -7.43
CA ILE A 38 -9.82 -2.21 -6.18
C ILE A 38 -8.84 -2.33 -5.00
N THR A 39 -8.82 -1.32 -4.13
CA THR A 39 -7.97 -1.30 -2.93
C THR A 39 -8.80 -1.61 -1.69
N LEU A 40 -8.38 -2.62 -0.93
CA LEU A 40 -9.07 -3.16 0.23
C LEU A 40 -8.15 -3.15 1.46
N PRO A 41 -8.15 -2.05 2.23
CA PRO A 41 -7.36 -1.94 3.45
C PRO A 41 -8.06 -2.62 4.65
N PHE A 42 -7.32 -2.89 5.71
CA PHE A 42 -7.79 -3.38 7.01
C PHE A 42 -8.61 -4.69 6.94
N VAL A 43 -8.18 -5.62 6.10
CA VAL A 43 -8.72 -6.99 6.03
C VAL A 43 -8.14 -7.82 7.17
N GLU A 44 -8.64 -7.57 8.39
CA GLU A 44 -8.06 -8.09 9.64
C GLU A 44 -8.89 -9.21 10.28
N ASN A 45 -10.11 -9.43 9.80
CA ASN A 45 -10.99 -10.45 10.34
C ASN A 45 -11.51 -11.38 9.25
N GLU A 46 -11.94 -12.55 9.71
CA GLU A 46 -12.43 -13.61 8.85
C GLU A 46 -13.61 -13.15 7.97
N SER A 47 -14.63 -12.56 8.59
CA SER A 47 -15.82 -12.11 7.86
C SER A 47 -15.47 -11.20 6.67
N ARG A 48 -14.60 -10.22 6.88
CA ARG A 48 -14.13 -9.31 5.83
C ARG A 48 -13.32 -10.04 4.76
N ALA A 49 -12.40 -10.93 5.14
CA ALA A 49 -11.63 -11.71 4.19
C ALA A 49 -12.52 -12.63 3.32
N ARG A 50 -13.57 -13.21 3.90
CA ARG A 50 -14.56 -14.00 3.14
C ARG A 50 -15.33 -13.12 2.16
N ALA A 51 -15.80 -11.95 2.57
CA ALA A 51 -16.47 -11.01 1.66
C ALA A 51 -15.58 -10.59 0.48
N VAL A 52 -14.28 -10.38 0.74
CA VAL A 52 -13.30 -10.06 -0.31
C VAL A 52 -13.08 -11.24 -1.26
N LYS A 53 -12.96 -12.47 -0.73
CA LYS A 53 -12.91 -13.69 -1.53
C LYS A 53 -14.12 -13.78 -2.46
N ASP A 54 -15.33 -13.63 -1.91
CA ASP A 54 -16.57 -13.72 -2.68
C ASP A 54 -16.65 -12.64 -3.78
N GLN A 55 -16.11 -11.44 -3.52
CA GLN A 55 -16.02 -10.38 -4.52
C GLN A 55 -15.08 -10.76 -5.67
N ILE A 56 -13.91 -11.35 -5.37
CA ILE A 56 -12.95 -11.82 -6.39
C ILE A 56 -13.59 -12.91 -7.25
N ASP A 57 -14.21 -13.90 -6.60
CA ASP A 57 -14.86 -15.04 -7.25
C ASP A 57 -16.02 -14.57 -8.14
N ALA A 58 -16.83 -13.62 -7.66
CA ALA A 58 -17.92 -13.02 -8.45
C ALA A 58 -17.42 -12.36 -9.73
N ILE A 59 -16.31 -11.60 -9.68
CA ILE A 59 -15.72 -10.99 -10.88
C ILE A 59 -15.22 -12.07 -11.85
N TYR A 60 -14.57 -13.11 -11.33
CA TYR A 60 -14.12 -14.20 -12.19
C TYR A 60 -15.27 -14.93 -12.87
N HIS A 61 -16.34 -15.25 -12.12
CA HIS A 61 -17.54 -15.89 -12.69
C HIS A 61 -18.27 -15.01 -13.71
N GLN A 62 -18.26 -13.68 -13.54
CA GLN A 62 -18.90 -12.74 -14.46
C GLN A 62 -18.09 -12.51 -15.74
N THR A 63 -16.77 -12.40 -15.61
CA THR A 63 -15.89 -12.00 -16.73
C THR A 63 -15.21 -13.18 -17.42
N GLY A 64 -15.09 -14.32 -16.74
CA GLY A 64 -14.26 -15.46 -17.16
C GLY A 64 -12.76 -15.17 -17.10
N VAL A 65 -12.34 -13.98 -16.66
CA VAL A 65 -10.96 -13.51 -16.66
C VAL A 65 -10.45 -13.48 -15.23
N ARG A 66 -9.42 -14.30 -14.94
CA ARG A 66 -8.88 -14.45 -13.59
C ARG A 66 -8.36 -13.12 -13.03
N PRO A 67 -8.92 -12.57 -11.93
CA PRO A 67 -8.43 -11.33 -11.32
C PRO A 67 -7.01 -11.48 -10.77
N LEU A 68 -6.23 -10.41 -10.78
CA LEU A 68 -4.92 -10.36 -10.10
C LEU A 68 -5.12 -9.87 -8.68
N VAL A 69 -4.46 -10.48 -7.71
CA VAL A 69 -4.59 -10.15 -6.30
C VAL A 69 -3.21 -9.93 -5.71
N PHE A 70 -2.81 -8.68 -5.55
CA PHE A 70 -1.61 -8.32 -4.81
C PHE A 70 -1.99 -8.13 -3.35
N TYR A 71 -1.31 -8.84 -2.45
CA TYR A 71 -1.64 -8.75 -1.03
C TYR A 71 -0.42 -8.61 -0.13
N SER A 72 -0.61 -7.87 0.97
CA SER A 72 0.27 -7.80 2.14
C SER A 72 -0.53 -8.12 3.39
N ILE A 73 -0.67 -9.41 3.66
CA ILE A 73 -1.38 -9.95 4.81
C ILE A 73 -0.41 -10.83 5.58
N VAL A 74 -0.14 -10.48 6.84
CA VAL A 74 0.76 -11.22 7.72
C VAL A 74 0.04 -12.26 8.56
N LEU A 75 -1.26 -12.07 8.83
CA LEU A 75 -2.10 -13.01 9.60
C LEU A 75 -2.38 -14.29 8.78
N PRO A 76 -1.90 -15.48 9.21
CA PRO A 76 -2.02 -16.71 8.44
C PRO A 76 -3.47 -17.11 8.11
N GLU A 77 -4.39 -16.93 9.06
CA GLU A 77 -5.81 -17.26 8.93
C GLU A 77 -6.53 -16.38 7.92
N ILE A 78 -6.19 -15.09 7.85
CA ILE A 78 -6.74 -14.17 6.85
C ILE A 78 -6.18 -14.50 5.48
N ARG A 79 -4.85 -14.69 5.40
CA ARG A 79 -4.16 -15.06 4.16
C ARG A 79 -4.72 -16.35 3.57
N ALA A 80 -4.94 -17.37 4.40
CA ALA A 80 -5.45 -18.67 3.95
C ALA A 80 -6.77 -18.55 3.17
N ILE A 81 -7.68 -17.66 3.58
CA ILE A 81 -8.94 -17.47 2.86
C ILE A 81 -8.76 -16.67 1.57
N ILE A 82 -7.93 -15.64 1.56
CA ILE A 82 -7.67 -14.90 0.31
C ILE A 82 -7.07 -15.83 -0.74
N LEU A 83 -6.18 -16.73 -0.34
CA LEU A 83 -5.59 -17.76 -1.21
C LEU A 83 -6.60 -18.81 -1.72
N GLN A 84 -7.77 -18.94 -1.08
CA GLN A 84 -8.85 -19.80 -1.56
C GLN A 84 -9.74 -19.13 -2.61
N SER A 85 -9.50 -17.85 -2.93
CA SER A 85 -10.21 -17.18 -4.03
C SER A 85 -9.77 -17.73 -5.39
N GLU A 86 -10.60 -17.53 -6.40
CA GLU A 86 -10.27 -17.86 -7.78
C GLU A 86 -9.26 -16.87 -8.40
N GLY A 87 -8.87 -15.82 -7.68
CA GLY A 87 -7.86 -14.85 -8.10
C GLY A 87 -6.44 -15.46 -8.21
N PHE A 88 -5.59 -14.81 -9.01
CA PHE A 88 -4.16 -15.08 -9.02
C PHE A 88 -3.49 -14.25 -7.92
N CYS A 89 -3.13 -14.91 -6.82
CA CYS A 89 -2.63 -14.26 -5.62
C CYS A 89 -1.10 -14.13 -5.64
N GLN A 90 -0.62 -12.89 -5.48
CA GLN A 90 0.79 -12.54 -5.38
C GLN A 90 1.08 -11.89 -4.02
N ASP A 91 1.91 -12.57 -3.22
CA ASP A 91 2.40 -12.04 -1.94
C ASP A 91 3.53 -11.04 -2.19
N ILE A 92 3.29 -9.77 -1.88
CA ILE A 92 4.30 -8.73 -2.07
C ILE A 92 5.35 -8.73 -0.96
N VAL A 93 4.96 -9.14 0.25
CA VAL A 93 5.82 -9.10 1.43
C VAL A 93 6.82 -10.25 1.36
N GLN A 94 6.34 -11.45 1.04
CA GLN A 94 7.20 -12.60 0.82
C GLN A 94 8.07 -12.44 -0.44
N GLY A 95 7.50 -11.88 -1.52
CA GLY A 95 8.25 -11.63 -2.76
C GLY A 95 9.49 -10.76 -2.55
N ALA A 96 9.37 -9.69 -1.77
CA ALA A 96 10.49 -8.82 -1.42
C ALA A 96 11.34 -9.35 -0.24
N GLY A 97 10.73 -10.10 0.68
CA GLY A 97 11.35 -10.58 1.91
C GLY A 97 12.27 -11.78 1.72
N CYS A 98 11.95 -12.70 0.80
CA CYS A 98 12.71 -13.94 0.62
C CYS A 98 14.21 -13.70 0.31
N PRO A 99 14.59 -12.80 -0.61
CA PRO A 99 16.00 -12.48 -0.85
C PRO A 99 16.71 -11.93 0.39
N LEU A 100 16.02 -11.10 1.18
CA LEU A 100 16.56 -10.52 2.41
C LEU A 100 16.72 -11.57 3.53
N GLN A 101 15.79 -12.52 3.65
CA GLN A 101 15.90 -13.63 4.58
C GLN A 101 17.12 -14.51 4.26
N GLN A 102 17.36 -14.78 2.97
CA GLN A 102 18.53 -15.54 2.52
C GLN A 102 19.83 -14.80 2.83
N GLU A 103 19.88 -13.49 2.58
CA GLU A 103 21.04 -12.65 2.84
C GLU A 103 21.32 -12.51 4.35
N MET A 104 20.27 -12.24 5.14
CA MET A 104 20.39 -12.02 6.59
C MET A 104 20.49 -13.32 7.40
N LYS A 105 20.14 -14.47 6.80
CA LYS A 105 20.04 -15.78 7.47
C LYS A 105 19.14 -15.75 8.72
N LEU A 106 18.06 -14.99 8.65
CA LEU A 106 17.11 -14.79 9.74
C LEU A 106 15.68 -14.91 9.22
N ASP A 107 14.86 -15.67 9.95
CA ASP A 107 13.45 -15.79 9.60
C ASP A 107 12.68 -14.50 9.94
N PRO A 108 11.79 -14.03 9.05
CA PRO A 108 10.96 -12.88 9.35
C PRO A 108 9.97 -13.22 10.47
N THR A 109 9.86 -12.34 11.46
CA THR A 109 8.80 -12.41 12.47
C THR A 109 7.60 -11.59 12.00
N PRO A 110 6.47 -12.20 11.60
CA PRO A 110 5.30 -11.46 11.13
C PRO A 110 4.64 -10.77 12.32
N ILE A 111 4.49 -9.45 12.27
CA ILE A 111 3.75 -8.67 13.27
C ILE A 111 2.83 -7.71 12.51
N ALA A 112 1.52 -7.85 12.73
CA ALA A 112 0.53 -6.95 12.16
C ALA A 112 0.81 -5.50 12.60
N HIS A 113 0.55 -4.54 11.71
CA HIS A 113 0.77 -3.11 11.95
C HIS A 113 2.20 -2.68 12.30
N ARG A 114 3.24 -3.51 12.13
CA ARG A 114 4.62 -3.13 12.51
C ARG A 114 5.14 -1.88 11.81
N THR A 115 4.81 -1.70 10.52
CA THR A 115 5.37 -0.62 9.69
C THR A 115 4.60 0.69 9.79
N HIS A 116 3.28 0.62 9.96
CA HIS A 116 2.39 1.79 9.92
C HIS A 116 1.67 2.07 11.25
N GLY A 117 1.84 1.21 12.26
CA GLY A 117 1.33 1.44 13.60
C GLY A 117 2.20 2.43 14.38
N LEU A 118 1.56 3.29 15.16
CA LEU A 118 2.25 4.08 16.18
C LEU A 118 2.77 3.13 17.26
N ASN A 119 4.05 3.22 17.57
CA ASN A 119 4.69 2.47 18.65
C ASN A 119 5.66 3.38 19.41
N PRO A 120 6.05 3.02 20.65
CA PRO A 120 6.92 3.87 21.47
C PRO A 120 8.23 4.28 20.78
N ASN A 121 8.72 3.46 19.85
CA ASN A 121 9.98 3.69 19.14
C ASN A 121 9.83 4.66 17.95
N ASN A 122 8.63 4.94 17.47
CA ASN A 122 8.38 5.85 16.34
C ASN A 122 7.58 7.11 16.70
N LEU A 123 7.11 7.24 17.95
CA LEU A 123 6.34 8.39 18.44
C LEU A 123 7.05 9.72 18.16
N ASN A 124 8.31 9.86 18.56
CA ASN A 124 9.08 11.10 18.36
C ASN A 124 9.21 11.48 16.88
N LYS A 125 9.34 10.49 15.98
CA LYS A 125 9.41 10.74 14.54
C LYS A 125 8.06 11.17 13.99
N TYR A 126 6.98 10.61 14.52
CA TYR A 126 5.62 11.02 14.17
C TYR A 126 5.34 12.46 14.63
N ASP A 127 5.66 12.78 15.89
CA ASP A 127 5.48 14.13 16.44
C ASP A 127 6.28 15.17 15.67
N ALA A 128 7.53 14.84 15.29
CA ALA A 128 8.33 15.69 14.44
C ALA A 128 7.70 15.95 13.07
N ARG A 129 6.98 14.97 12.49
CA ARG A 129 6.24 15.15 11.23
C ARG A 129 5.03 16.05 11.41
N ILE A 130 4.28 15.89 12.51
CA ILE A 130 3.14 16.77 12.82
C ILE A 130 3.63 18.21 13.00
N ALA A 131 4.69 18.42 13.78
CA ALA A 131 5.30 19.74 13.95
C ALA A 131 5.78 20.34 12.61
N ALA A 132 6.34 19.53 11.71
CA ALA A 132 6.74 19.99 10.39
C ALA A 132 5.54 20.38 9.51
N ILE A 133 4.44 19.63 9.56
CA ILE A 133 3.19 19.98 8.86
C ILE A 133 2.63 21.30 9.38
N ASP A 134 2.50 21.43 10.71
CA ASP A 134 1.98 22.63 11.35
C ASP A 134 2.85 23.85 11.05
N TYR A 135 4.17 23.70 11.09
CA TYR A 135 5.10 24.76 10.71
C TYR A 135 4.90 25.16 9.24
N THR A 136 4.80 24.19 8.33
CA THR A 136 4.63 24.46 6.90
C THR A 136 3.31 25.18 6.62
N LEU A 137 2.20 24.73 7.21
CA LEU A 137 0.88 25.37 7.07
C LEU A 137 0.85 26.79 7.65
N ALA A 138 1.59 27.05 8.72
CA ALA A 138 1.63 28.37 9.34
C ALA A 138 2.51 29.39 8.58
N HIS A 139 3.31 28.94 7.61
CA HIS A 139 4.30 29.78 6.90
C HIS A 139 4.26 29.62 5.36
N ASP A 140 3.19 29.03 4.80
CA ASP A 140 3.07 28.79 3.35
C ASP A 140 2.76 30.06 2.53
N ASP A 141 2.31 31.13 3.19
CA ASP A 141 1.86 32.36 2.56
C ASP A 141 3.00 33.25 2.03
N GLY A 142 4.25 32.99 2.47
CA GLY A 142 5.42 33.79 2.12
C GLY A 142 5.39 35.24 2.63
N ILE A 143 4.43 35.58 3.50
CA ILE A 143 4.25 36.94 4.04
C ILE A 143 5.04 37.09 5.35
N SER A 144 5.05 36.05 6.18
CA SER A 144 5.71 36.07 7.48
C SER A 144 7.16 35.60 7.40
N LEU A 145 8.09 36.46 7.83
CA LEU A 145 9.50 36.08 8.05
C LEU A 145 9.75 35.47 9.43
N ARG A 146 8.71 35.29 10.25
CA ARG A 146 8.85 34.76 11.62
C ARG A 146 9.35 33.33 11.57
N ASN A 147 10.24 32.98 12.51
CA ASN A 147 10.77 31.64 12.71
C ASN A 147 11.44 31.02 11.46
N LEU A 148 11.80 31.82 10.44
CA LEU A 148 12.50 31.34 9.24
C LEU A 148 13.83 30.66 9.58
N ASP A 149 14.48 31.11 10.64
CA ASP A 149 15.70 30.52 11.21
C ASP A 149 15.50 29.08 11.73
N GLN A 150 14.26 28.69 11.99
CA GLN A 150 13.88 27.34 12.42
C GLN A 150 13.56 26.42 11.24
N ALA A 151 13.47 26.94 10.02
CA ALA A 151 13.20 26.14 8.83
C ALA A 151 14.38 25.20 8.53
N GLN A 152 14.09 23.91 8.34
CA GLN A 152 15.10 22.93 7.94
C GLN A 152 15.39 23.00 6.43
N VAL A 153 14.41 23.43 5.63
CA VAL A 153 14.50 23.61 4.19
C VAL A 153 13.71 24.86 3.80
N ILE A 154 14.26 25.67 2.90
CA ILE A 154 13.57 26.82 2.31
C ILE A 154 13.52 26.60 0.79
N LEU A 155 12.31 26.56 0.23
CA LEU A 155 12.09 26.44 -1.20
C LEU A 155 11.82 27.83 -1.79
N LEU A 156 12.64 28.25 -2.76
CA LEU A 156 12.51 29.51 -3.48
C LEU A 156 12.26 29.22 -4.96
N GLY A 157 11.17 29.75 -5.52
CA GLY A 157 10.81 29.50 -6.91
C GLY A 157 9.79 30.50 -7.43
N VAL A 158 9.63 30.51 -8.76
CA VAL A 158 8.59 31.30 -9.43
C VAL A 158 7.23 30.63 -9.26
N SER A 159 6.14 31.39 -9.37
CA SER A 159 4.78 30.84 -9.26
C SER A 159 4.58 29.66 -10.23
N ARG A 160 4.05 28.55 -9.71
CA ARG A 160 3.76 27.27 -10.40
C ARG A 160 4.97 26.35 -10.67
N CYS A 161 6.00 26.40 -9.83
CA CYS A 161 7.13 25.47 -9.86
C CYS A 161 6.97 24.23 -8.94
N GLY A 162 5.78 24.03 -8.36
CA GLY A 162 5.47 22.96 -7.40
C GLY A 162 5.56 21.56 -7.98
#